data_AF-A0AAN8ZML5-F1
#
_entry.id   AF-A0AAN8ZML5-F1
#
_cell.length_a   1.000
_cell.length_b   1.000
_cell.length_c   1.000
_cell.angle_alpha   90.00
_cell.angle_beta   90.00
_cell.angle_gamma   90.00
#
_symmetry.space_group_name_H-M   'P 1'
#
loop_
_entity.id
_entity.type
_entity.pdbx_description
1 polymer ?
#
loop_
_entity_poly.entity_id
_entity_poly.type
_entity_poly.pdbx_seq_one_letter_code
_entity_poly.pdbx_strand_id
1 'polypeptide(L)'
;DGSSSCCCWANGENAETLLRLHQRPPESDFDSTHGTHHPTLLSLDKILKKHGRVMVKSYGSTLDSLHQDLTFSVSSDDLLSSAEENLLKVIILGACLGTFWCVTGDVLDSNAVGHLERHLSQMQMTVNTFPNIWARDVGVPNTLSDARNLIQELLCN
;
A
#
# COMPACT_ATOMS: atom_id res chain seq x y z
N ASP A 1 4.88 4.47 14.72
CA ASP A 1 5.79 3.90 15.74
C ASP A 1 5.30 4.10 17.18
N GLY A 2 4.21 4.86 17.39
CA GLY A 2 3.66 5.15 18.73
C GLY A 2 4.17 6.48 19.31
N SER A 3 5.18 7.09 18.69
CA SER A 3 5.75 8.38 19.10
C SER A 3 5.17 9.55 18.28
N SER A 4 4.95 9.32 16.99
CA SER A 4 4.49 10.34 16.05
C SER A 4 3.76 9.75 14.84
N SER A 5 3.02 10.60 14.13
CA SER A 5 2.36 10.24 12.87
C SER A 5 3.16 10.77 11.67
N CYS A 6 3.24 9.96 10.62
CA CYS A 6 3.90 10.29 9.35
C CYS A 6 3.05 9.81 8.16
N CYS A 7 3.32 10.38 6.98
CA CYS A 7 2.77 9.91 5.71
C CYS A 7 3.83 9.10 4.98
N CYS A 8 3.56 7.81 4.75
CA CYS A 8 4.49 6.91 4.08
C CYS A 8 4.13 6.73 2.61
N TRP A 9 5.14 6.83 1.74
CA TRP A 9 5.03 6.66 0.28
C TRP A 9 5.86 5.47 -0.16
N ALA A 10 5.32 4.63 -1.05
CA ALA A 10 5.99 3.44 -1.55
C ALA A 10 5.68 3.20 -3.03
N ASN A 11 6.60 2.55 -3.72
CA ASN A 11 6.43 2.10 -5.11
C ASN A 11 7.03 0.70 -5.30
N GLY A 12 6.77 0.09 -6.47
CA GLY A 12 7.32 -1.22 -6.83
C GLY A 12 7.05 -2.28 -5.76
N GLU A 13 8.07 -3.07 -5.45
CA GLU A 13 8.02 -4.19 -4.49
C GLU A 13 7.55 -3.77 -3.08
N ASN A 14 7.91 -2.56 -2.62
CA ASN A 14 7.47 -2.04 -1.32
C ASN A 14 5.95 -1.81 -1.31
N ALA A 15 5.40 -1.28 -2.41
CA ALA A 15 3.96 -1.09 -2.56
C ALA A 15 3.24 -2.45 -2.70
N GLU A 16 3.81 -3.38 -3.46
CA GLU A 16 3.26 -4.74 -3.59
C GLU A 16 3.21 -5.48 -2.25
N THR A 17 4.23 -5.28 -1.40
CA THR A 17 4.29 -5.80 -0.04
C THR A 17 3.24 -5.19 0.87
N LEU A 18 3.11 -3.85 0.90
CA LEU A 18 2.08 -3.15 1.67
C LEU A 18 0.67 -3.57 1.26
N LEU A 19 0.45 -3.79 -0.04
CA LEU A 19 -0.80 -4.27 -0.62
C LEU A 19 -1.00 -5.79 -0.49
N ARG A 20 0.00 -6.50 0.05
CA ARG A 20 -0.02 -7.96 0.26
C ARG A 20 -0.26 -8.76 -1.01
N LEU A 21 0.18 -8.25 -2.15
CA LEU A 21 -0.06 -8.88 -3.44
C LEU A 21 0.66 -10.24 -3.59
N HIS A 22 1.71 -10.45 -2.80
CA HIS A 22 2.46 -11.71 -2.72
C HIS A 22 1.93 -12.69 -1.66
N GLN A 23 0.95 -12.30 -0.82
CA GLN A 23 0.41 -13.21 0.17
C GLN A 23 -0.60 -14.15 -0.50
N ARG A 24 -0.47 -15.46 -0.24
CA ARG A 24 -1.45 -16.45 -0.70
C ARG A 24 -2.79 -16.12 -0.01
N PRO A 25 -3.91 -16.03 -0.73
CA PRO A 25 -5.20 -15.89 -0.08
C PRO A 25 -5.40 -17.07 0.89
N PRO A 26 -6.04 -16.84 2.06
CA PRO A 26 -6.33 -17.93 2.98
C PRO A 26 -7.24 -18.94 2.26
N GLU A 27 -6.69 -20.14 2.07
CA GLU A 27 -7.33 -21.38 1.65
C GLU A 27 -8.55 -21.24 0.73
N SER A 28 -8.29 -21.19 -0.58
CA SER A 28 -9.15 -21.89 -1.53
C SER A 28 -8.38 -23.11 -2.05
N ASP A 29 -9.03 -24.28 -1.98
CA ASP A 29 -8.56 -25.60 -2.42
C ASP A 29 -8.34 -25.68 -3.94
N PHE A 30 -7.57 -24.76 -4.52
CA PHE A 30 -7.12 -24.87 -5.90
C PHE A 30 -5.71 -25.45 -5.92
N ASP A 31 -5.70 -26.77 -6.01
CA ASP A 31 -4.58 -27.56 -6.48
C ASP A 31 -4.26 -27.14 -7.93
N SER A 32 -3.11 -26.51 -8.14
CA SER A 32 -2.45 -26.52 -9.45
C SER A 32 -0.99 -26.15 -9.31
N THR A 33 -0.20 -27.18 -9.58
CA THR A 33 1.15 -27.15 -10.12
C THR A 33 1.22 -26.25 -11.37
N HIS A 34 2.35 -25.55 -11.51
CA HIS A 34 2.81 -24.71 -12.64
C HIS A 34 2.52 -23.20 -12.58
N GLY A 35 3.58 -22.42 -12.35
CA GLY A 35 3.66 -20.99 -12.73
C GLY A 35 3.45 -20.02 -11.57
N THR A 36 4.54 -19.39 -11.15
CA THR A 36 4.69 -18.49 -10.00
C THR A 36 3.98 -17.14 -10.17
N HIS A 37 2.67 -17.13 -10.40
CA HIS A 37 1.88 -15.89 -10.44
C HIS A 37 0.61 -16.04 -9.60
N HIS A 38 0.51 -15.25 -8.53
CA HIS A 38 -0.66 -15.23 -7.66
C HIS A 38 -1.91 -14.82 -8.45
N PRO A 39 -3.09 -15.44 -8.21
CA PRO A 39 -4.31 -15.16 -8.96
C PRO A 39 -4.76 -13.70 -8.88
N THR A 40 -4.46 -13.02 -7.76
CA THR A 40 -4.66 -11.57 -7.58
C THR A 40 -3.76 -10.76 -8.52
N LEU A 41 -2.48 -11.12 -8.64
CA LEU A 41 -1.52 -10.44 -9.51
C LEU A 41 -1.88 -10.59 -10.99
N LEU A 42 -2.29 -11.80 -11.39
CA LEU A 42 -2.75 -12.08 -12.76
C LEU A 42 -4.01 -11.29 -13.11
N SER A 43 -4.91 -11.12 -12.15
CA SER A 43 -6.13 -10.35 -12.34
C SER A 43 -5.84 -8.84 -12.42
N LEU A 44 -4.93 -8.33 -11.59
CA LEU A 44 -4.44 -6.95 -11.69
C LEU A 44 -3.74 -6.68 -13.01
N ASP A 45 -2.88 -7.58 -13.49
CA ASP A 45 -2.20 -7.45 -14.78
C ASP A 45 -3.21 -7.35 -15.94
N LYS A 46 -4.28 -8.14 -15.91
CA LYS A 46 -5.37 -8.04 -16.90
C LYS A 46 -6.07 -6.68 -16.84
N ILE A 47 -6.39 -6.21 -15.64
CA ILE A 47 -7.02 -4.90 -15.44
C ILE A 47 -6.11 -3.79 -15.99
N LEU A 48 -4.82 -3.83 -15.67
CA LEU A 48 -3.86 -2.82 -16.12
C LEU A 48 -3.63 -2.89 -17.63
N LYS A 49 -3.62 -4.08 -18.24
CA LYS A 49 -3.57 -4.23 -19.70
C LYS A 49 -4.80 -3.65 -20.40
N LYS A 50 -5.98 -3.79 -19.81
CA LYS A 50 -7.23 -3.28 -20.35
C LYS A 50 -7.35 -1.76 -20.18
N HIS A 51 -7.09 -1.25 -18.98
CA HIS A 51 -7.36 0.13 -18.61
C HIS A 51 -6.14 1.07 -18.71
N GLY A 52 -4.93 0.51 -18.86
CA GLY A 52 -3.65 1.21 -18.88
C GLY A 52 -3.19 1.66 -17.49
N ARG A 53 -3.99 2.51 -16.84
CA ARG A 53 -3.77 3.02 -15.49
C ARG A 53 -5.07 2.95 -14.73
N VAL A 54 -5.00 2.48 -13.48
CA VAL A 54 -6.07 2.56 -12.50
C VAL A 54 -5.59 3.39 -11.32
N MET A 55 -6.41 4.32 -10.87
CA MET A 55 -6.19 5.12 -9.68
C MET A 55 -7.33 4.84 -8.70
N VAL A 56 -6.94 4.56 -7.45
CA VAL A 56 -7.85 4.31 -6.35
C VAL A 56 -7.59 5.35 -5.29
N LYS A 57 -8.64 6.07 -4.87
CA LYS A 57 -8.58 7.08 -3.81
C LYS A 57 -9.44 6.63 -2.65
N SER A 58 -8.90 6.68 -1.45
CA SER A 58 -9.66 6.45 -0.22
C SER A 58 -9.82 7.78 0.53
N TYR A 59 -11.05 8.14 0.86
CA TYR A 59 -11.35 9.30 1.71
C TYR A 59 -11.79 8.90 3.14
N GLY A 60 -11.83 7.60 3.41
CA GLY A 60 -12.29 7.06 4.68
C GLY A 60 -11.31 7.36 5.81
N SER A 61 -11.83 7.89 6.92
CA SER A 61 -11.04 8.14 8.14
C SER A 61 -11.03 6.94 9.10
N THR A 62 -11.95 6.00 8.92
CA THR A 62 -12.05 4.75 9.69
C THR A 62 -12.19 3.54 8.76
N LEU A 63 -11.82 2.37 9.25
CA LEU A 63 -11.86 1.12 8.49
C LEU A 63 -13.30 0.76 8.03
N ASP A 64 -14.30 1.13 8.85
CA ASP A 64 -15.73 0.98 8.51
C ASP A 64 -16.19 1.94 7.40
N SER A 65 -15.61 3.14 7.31
CA SER A 65 -15.89 4.10 6.21
C SER A 65 -15.15 3.76 4.92
N LEU A 66 -14.06 2.97 5.01
CA LEU A 66 -13.17 2.70 3.88
C LEU A 66 -13.88 2.00 2.72
N HIS A 67 -14.91 1.20 2.98
CA HIS A 67 -15.70 0.55 1.94
C HIS A 67 -16.57 1.52 1.10
N GLN A 68 -17.02 2.62 1.70
CA GLN A 68 -17.94 3.58 1.09
C GLN A 68 -17.21 4.75 0.42
N ASP A 69 -15.98 5.01 0.85
CA ASP A 69 -15.21 6.19 0.45
C ASP A 69 -14.11 5.88 -0.59
N LEU A 70 -14.20 4.75 -1.30
CA LEU A 70 -13.29 4.45 -2.41
C LEU A 70 -13.81 5.00 -3.73
N THR A 71 -13.01 5.87 -4.35
CA THR A 71 -13.25 6.36 -5.72
C THR A 71 -12.25 5.75 -6.67
N PHE A 72 -12.74 5.30 -7.83
CA PHE A 72 -11.93 4.72 -8.89
C PHE A 72 -11.89 5.65 -10.09
N SER A 73 -10.73 5.77 -10.72
CA SER A 73 -10.60 6.35 -12.05
C SER A 73 -9.62 5.54 -12.89
N VAL A 74 -9.88 5.50 -14.19
CA VAL A 74 -9.06 4.78 -15.16
C VAL A 74 -8.69 5.68 -16.32
N SER A 75 -7.58 5.39 -16.99
CA SER A 75 -7.15 6.17 -18.17
C SER A 75 -7.87 5.78 -19.46
N SER A 76 -8.49 4.61 -19.51
CA SER A 76 -9.31 4.19 -20.65
C SER A 76 -10.65 4.91 -20.67
N ASP A 77 -11.27 4.97 -21.84
CA ASP A 77 -12.66 5.42 -21.99
C ASP A 77 -13.66 4.40 -21.39
N ASP A 78 -13.23 3.15 -21.19
CA ASP A 78 -14.02 2.10 -20.55
C ASP A 78 -14.13 2.28 -19.04
N LEU A 79 -15.31 1.97 -18.49
CA LEU A 79 -15.53 1.88 -17.05
C LEU A 79 -14.99 0.56 -16.49
N LEU A 80 -14.63 0.58 -15.20
CA LEU A 80 -14.36 -0.66 -14.46
C LEU A 80 -15.66 -1.46 -14.35
N SER A 81 -15.56 -2.77 -14.55
CA SER A 81 -16.64 -3.69 -14.25
C SER A 81 -16.77 -3.87 -12.73
N SER A 82 -17.95 -4.31 -12.29
CA SER A 82 -18.21 -4.58 -10.87
C SER A 82 -17.24 -5.59 -10.26
N ALA A 83 -16.79 -6.58 -11.03
CA ALA A 83 -15.80 -7.56 -10.60
C ALA A 83 -14.41 -6.93 -10.39
N GLU A 84 -14.00 -6.03 -11.29
CA GLU A 84 -12.72 -5.31 -11.20
C GLU A 84 -12.72 -4.35 -10.01
N GLU A 85 -13.80 -3.58 -9.81
CA GLU A 85 -13.95 -2.72 -8.63
C GLU A 85 -13.94 -3.53 -7.33
N ASN A 86 -14.67 -4.64 -7.28
CA ASN A 86 -14.74 -5.47 -6.08
C ASN A 86 -13.37 -6.08 -5.74
N LEU A 87 -12.61 -6.52 -6.73
CA LEU A 87 -11.25 -7.00 -6.54
C LEU A 87 -10.35 -5.90 -5.95
N LEU A 88 -10.38 -4.70 -6.52
CA LEU A 88 -9.60 -3.57 -6.03
C LEU A 88 -9.98 -3.20 -4.59
N LYS A 89 -11.28 -3.21 -4.25
CA LYS A 89 -11.75 -3.00 -2.87
C LYS A 89 -11.15 -4.03 -1.92
N VAL A 90 -11.25 -5.32 -2.25
CA VAL A 90 -10.70 -6.41 -1.42
C VAL A 90 -9.20 -6.24 -1.18
N ILE A 91 -8.44 -5.84 -2.21
CA ILE A 91 -6.99 -5.59 -2.08
C ILE A 91 -6.72 -4.44 -1.09
N ILE A 92 -7.36 -3.29 -1.29
CA ILE A 92 -7.14 -2.10 -0.43
C ILE A 92 -7.55 -2.39 1.01
N LEU A 93 -8.70 -3.03 1.22
CA LEU A 93 -9.19 -3.36 2.55
C LEU A 93 -8.32 -4.40 3.25
N GLY A 94 -7.88 -5.42 2.51
CA GLY A 94 -6.95 -6.43 3.02
C GLY A 94 -5.61 -5.81 3.44
N ALA A 95 -5.12 -4.81 2.71
CA ALA A 95 -3.91 -4.08 3.06
C ALA A 95 -4.07 -3.30 4.38
N CYS A 96 -5.24 -2.72 4.63
CA CYS A 96 -5.54 -1.95 5.85
C CYS A 96 -5.77 -2.81 7.10
N LEU A 97 -6.09 -4.10 6.94
CA LEU A 97 -6.49 -4.98 8.04
C LEU A 97 -5.32 -5.80 8.64
N GLY A 98 -5.04 -5.62 9.93
CA GLY A 98 -4.45 -6.68 10.75
C GLY A 98 -2.95 -6.98 10.57
N THR A 99 -2.14 -6.07 10.03
CA THR A 99 -0.67 -6.24 10.06
C THR A 99 0.03 -4.92 10.27
N PHE A 100 1.00 -4.93 11.18
CA PHE A 100 1.95 -3.85 11.35
C PHE A 100 3.15 -4.15 10.45
N TRP A 101 3.62 -3.12 9.73
CA TRP A 101 4.83 -3.20 8.92
C TRP A 101 5.97 -2.48 9.62
N CYS A 102 7.17 -3.04 9.50
CA CYS A 102 8.40 -2.28 9.71
C CYS A 102 8.73 -1.56 8.40
N VAL A 103 8.86 -0.25 8.46
CA VAL A 103 9.17 0.59 7.30
C VAL A 103 10.47 1.33 7.59
N THR A 104 11.45 1.13 6.71
CA THR A 104 12.68 1.94 6.70
C THR A 104 12.61 2.89 5.52
N GLY A 105 12.85 4.17 5.75
CA GLY A 105 12.72 5.18 4.72
C GLY A 105 13.40 6.50 5.08
N ASP A 106 13.39 7.39 4.11
CA ASP A 106 13.99 8.71 4.22
C ASP A 106 12.90 9.77 4.29
N VAL A 107 13.11 10.79 5.13
CA VAL A 107 12.23 11.97 5.13
C VAL A 107 12.45 12.71 3.83
N LEU A 108 11.36 13.00 3.11
CA LEU A 108 11.41 13.78 1.88
C LEU A 108 11.85 15.21 2.18
N ASP A 109 12.76 15.73 1.36
CA ASP A 109 13.16 17.13 1.43
C ASP A 109 12.03 18.07 0.94
N SER A 110 12.20 19.37 1.18
CA SER A 110 11.18 20.38 0.84
C SER A 110 10.89 20.46 -0.67
N ASN A 111 11.87 20.16 -1.52
CA ASN A 111 11.67 20.15 -2.96
C ASN A 111 10.82 18.95 -3.38
N ALA A 112 11.13 17.76 -2.87
CA ALA A 112 10.36 16.55 -3.10
C ALA A 112 8.92 16.69 -2.57
N VAL A 113 8.73 17.29 -1.40
CA VAL A 113 7.40 17.62 -0.86
C VAL A 113 6.65 18.59 -1.77
N GLY A 114 7.31 19.65 -2.27
CA GLY A 114 6.67 20.59 -3.20
C GLY A 114 6.26 19.95 -4.55
N HIS A 115 7.00 18.94 -5.03
CA HIS A 115 6.59 18.15 -6.19
C HIS A 115 5.39 17.27 -5.89
N LEU A 116 5.39 16.61 -4.72
CA LEU A 116 4.29 15.77 -4.24
C LEU A 116 3.00 16.58 -4.06
N GLU A 117 3.06 17.75 -3.43
CA GLU A 117 1.93 18.65 -3.24
C GLU A 117 1.26 19.04 -4.55
N ARG A 118 2.06 19.38 -5.56
CA ARG A 118 1.56 19.71 -6.90
C ARG A 118 0.86 18.51 -7.54
N HIS A 119 1.41 17.31 -7.38
CA HIS A 119 0.84 16.10 -7.94
C HIS A 119 -0.47 15.70 -7.26
N LEU A 120 -0.53 15.74 -5.92
CA LEU A 120 -1.76 15.46 -5.18
C LEU A 120 -2.84 16.50 -5.46
N SER A 121 -2.47 17.78 -5.61
CA SER A 121 -3.41 18.85 -5.97
C SER A 121 -4.07 18.59 -7.33
N GLN A 122 -3.32 18.11 -8.33
CA GLN A 122 -3.88 17.68 -9.62
C GLN A 122 -4.88 16.53 -9.45
N MET A 123 -4.71 15.71 -8.42
CA MET A 123 -5.62 14.63 -8.04
C MET A 123 -6.70 15.06 -7.05
N GLN A 124 -6.86 16.36 -6.76
CA GLN A 124 -7.82 16.86 -5.76
C GLN A 124 -7.61 16.24 -4.36
N MET A 125 -6.36 15.93 -4.02
CA MET A 125 -5.93 15.43 -2.71
C MET A 125 -5.03 16.47 -2.03
N THR A 126 -5.09 16.54 -0.71
CA THR A 126 -4.25 17.41 0.09
C THR A 126 -3.08 16.63 0.70
N VAL A 127 -1.90 17.25 0.74
CA VAL A 127 -0.79 16.72 1.55
C VAL A 127 -1.09 17.03 3.01
N ASN A 128 -0.95 16.02 3.87
CA ASN A 128 -1.06 16.21 5.31
C ASN A 128 0.18 16.94 5.86
N THR A 129 0.01 17.63 6.98
CA THR A 129 1.09 18.36 7.67
C THR A 129 2.13 17.44 8.33
N PHE A 130 1.94 16.13 8.27
CA PHE A 130 2.87 15.16 8.83
C PHE A 130 4.14 15.04 7.97
N PRO A 131 5.27 14.65 8.57
CA PRO A 131 6.48 14.32 7.81
C PRO A 131 6.16 13.27 6.73
N ASN A 132 6.60 13.54 5.51
CA ASN A 132 6.48 12.62 4.39
C ASN A 132 7.73 11.75 4.32
N ILE A 133 7.55 10.44 4.38
CA ILE A 133 8.62 9.44 4.36
C ILE A 133 8.51 8.64 3.07
N TRP A 134 9.62 8.53 2.35
CA TRP A 134 9.75 7.62 1.22
C TRP A 134 10.30 6.28 1.69
N ALA A 135 9.48 5.23 1.56
CA ALA A 135 9.85 3.89 1.96
C ALA A 135 10.93 3.31 1.04
N ARG A 136 12.06 2.97 1.63
CA ARG A 136 13.16 2.24 0.99
C ARG A 136 12.97 0.74 1.13
N ASP A 137 12.46 0.30 2.27
CA ASP A 137 12.21 -1.11 2.57
C ASP A 137 10.96 -1.27 3.45
N VAL A 138 10.19 -2.32 3.18
CA VAL A 138 8.98 -2.68 3.93
C VAL A 138 9.03 -4.16 4.27
N GLY A 139 8.96 -4.48 5.56
CA GLY A 139 9.04 -5.86 6.04
C GLY A 139 8.11 -6.14 7.22
N VAL A 140 8.00 -7.42 7.56
CA VAL A 140 7.31 -7.83 8.80
C VAL A 140 8.22 -7.49 9.99
N PRO A 141 7.68 -6.89 11.07
CA PRO A 141 8.45 -6.61 12.27
C PRO A 141 9.13 -7.87 12.80
N ASN A 142 10.46 -7.84 12.95
CA ASN A 142 11.20 -8.92 13.60
C ASN A 142 11.36 -8.56 15.07
N THR A 143 10.28 -8.75 15.83
CA THR A 143 10.18 -8.35 17.24
C THR A 143 11.35 -8.83 18.11
N LEU A 144 11.93 -10.00 17.79
CA LEU A 144 13.06 -10.57 18.51
C LEU A 144 14.39 -9.89 18.15
N SER A 145 14.60 -9.55 16.88
CA SER A 145 15.77 -8.77 16.47
C SER A 145 15.69 -7.34 16.99
N ASP A 146 14.52 -6.71 16.90
CA ASP A 146 14.28 -5.36 17.36
C ASP A 146 14.52 -5.24 18.88
N ALA A 147 14.03 -6.20 19.66
CA ALA A 147 14.28 -6.27 21.09
C ALA A 147 15.77 -6.45 21.43
N ARG A 148 16.50 -7.27 20.67
CA ARG A 148 17.95 -7.48 20.88
C ARG A 148 18.77 -6.23 20.59
N ASN A 149 18.45 -5.54 19.51
CA ASN A 149 19.13 -4.29 19.14
C ASN A 149 18.90 -3.22 20.20
N LEU A 150 17.65 -3.08 20.68
CA LEU A 150 17.31 -2.12 21.73
C LEU A 150 18.03 -2.42 23.04
N ILE A 151 18.15 -3.70 23.43
CA ILE A 151 18.93 -4.09 24.62
C ILE A 151 20.42 -3.76 24.43
N GLN A 152 20.98 -3.98 23.24
CA GLN A 152 22.39 -3.64 22.95
C GLN A 152 22.65 -2.12 23.02
N GLU A 153 21.78 -1.30 22.45
CA GLU A 153 21.91 0.16 22.55
C GLU A 153 21.84 0.67 24.00
N LEU A 154 21.00 0.05 24.83
CA LEU A 154 20.89 0.40 26.25
C LEU A 154 22.06 -0.10 27.11
N LEU A 155 22.76 -1.16 26.67
CA LEU A 155 23.92 -1.72 27.37
C LEU A 155 25.25 -1.09 26.92
N CYS A 156 25.26 -0.43 25.75
CA CYS A 156 26.45 0.21 25.17
C CYS A 156 26.44 1.74 25.26
N ASN A 157 25.42 2.34 25.86
CA ASN A 157 25.39 3.72 26.37
C ASN A 157 25.60 3.74 27.88
#